data_AF-A0A524DIB0-F1
#
_entry.id   AF-A0A524DIB0-F1
#
_cell.length_a   1.000
_cell.length_b   1.000
_cell.length_c   1.000
_cell.angle_alpha   90.00
_cell.angle_beta   90.00
_cell.angle_gamma   90.00
#
_symmetry.space_group_name_H-M   'P 1'
#
loop_
_entity.id
_entity.type
_entity.pdbx_description
1 polymer ?
#
loop_
_entity_poly.entity_id
_entity_poly.type
_entity_poly.pdbx_seq_one_letter_code
_entity_poly.pdbx_strand_id
1 'polypeptide(L)'
;MTKVFSIAIKEKTAHELKYSLYFGEIRQIVLKTLFQSHSITKDREEAVMLDGFSDTTYRQISMDSNIQEFLVREIIEKFLFQFNYFRRFWKSSHIQWSHRQNRIYSKVRIYLHKVYKLAPVFDYSRAKTNLKILQRFFQISSFWPRISTQLAMVIYLTDLKDKLSKKKLLMQNIRVLIDCSAYAFYRTKNIMIEKGVLKQNE
;
A
#
# COMPACT_ATOMS: atom_id res chain seq x y z
N MET A 1 30.99 -5.26 -1.40
CA MET A 1 31.07 -3.92 -0.76
C MET A 1 29.73 -3.59 -0.12
N THR A 2 29.63 -3.81 1.19
CA THR A 2 28.42 -3.56 2.00
C THR A 2 28.38 -2.08 2.36
N LYS A 3 27.43 -1.33 1.79
CA LYS A 3 27.09 0.01 2.30
C LYS A 3 26.27 -0.18 3.57
N VAL A 4 26.94 -0.39 4.70
CA VAL A 4 26.27 -0.42 6.00
C VAL A 4 25.73 0.99 6.25
N PHE A 5 24.39 1.14 6.29
CA PHE A 5 23.78 2.39 6.72
C PHE A 5 23.96 2.51 8.24
N SER A 6 24.99 3.22 8.67
CA SER A 6 25.18 3.63 10.05
C SER A 6 24.23 4.79 10.35
N ILE A 7 23.12 4.50 11.03
CA ILE A 7 22.32 5.54 11.67
C ILE A 7 23.00 5.88 12.99
N ALA A 8 23.73 7.00 13.00
CA ALA A 8 24.24 7.56 14.24
C ALA A 8 23.07 8.16 15.03
N ILE A 9 22.67 7.51 16.12
CA ILE A 9 21.79 8.11 17.13
C ILE A 9 22.71 8.79 18.14
N LYS A 10 22.71 10.13 18.17
CA LYS A 10 23.31 10.86 19.29
C LYS A 10 22.49 12.09 19.67
N GLU A 11 22.41 12.27 20.98
CA GLU A 11 21.52 13.14 21.74
C GLU A 11 21.73 14.65 21.51
N LYS A 12 20.62 15.37 21.76
CA LYS A 12 20.50 16.75 22.25
C LYS A 12 21.66 17.70 21.96
N THR A 13 21.54 18.52 20.92
CA THR A 13 21.75 19.98 21.00
C THR A 13 21.22 20.71 19.75
N ALA A 14 20.52 21.81 20.03
CA ALA A 14 20.06 23.01 19.28
C ALA A 14 20.10 23.17 17.74
N HIS A 15 20.52 22.20 16.90
CA HIS A 15 20.42 22.29 15.43
C HIS A 15 19.66 21.07 14.89
N GLU A 16 18.36 21.23 14.63
CA GLU A 16 17.46 20.21 14.05
C GLU A 16 17.90 19.82 12.62
N LEU A 17 18.91 18.95 12.50
CA LEU A 17 19.54 18.57 11.23
C LEU A 17 18.95 17.27 10.66
N LYS A 18 18.17 17.34 9.58
CA LYS A 18 17.96 16.28 8.55
C LYS A 18 17.54 14.84 8.97
N TYR A 19 17.15 14.55 10.20
CA TYR A 19 16.76 13.19 10.63
C TYR A 19 15.41 12.69 10.08
N SER A 20 14.48 13.58 9.74
CA SER A 20 13.10 13.20 9.33
C SER A 20 12.98 12.71 7.89
N LEU A 21 13.83 13.21 6.97
CA LEU A 21 13.80 12.83 5.55
C LEU A 21 14.27 11.38 5.36
N TYR A 22 15.38 11.00 6.00
CA TYR A 22 15.93 9.65 5.90
C TYR A 22 15.00 8.59 6.50
N PHE A 23 14.31 8.89 7.62
CA PHE A 23 13.36 7.93 8.18
C PHE A 23 12.18 7.65 7.24
N GLY A 24 11.71 8.67 6.51
CA GLY A 24 10.66 8.50 5.51
C GLY A 24 11.07 7.57 4.37
N GLU A 25 12.29 7.73 3.86
CA GLU A 25 12.86 6.88 2.80
C GLU A 25 13.11 5.45 3.29
N ILE A 26 13.71 5.28 4.48
CA ILE A 26 13.91 3.98 5.11
C ILE A 26 12.57 3.27 5.29
N ARG A 27 11.57 3.97 5.83
CA ARG A 27 10.21 3.43 5.97
C ARG A 27 9.62 2.98 4.64
N GLN A 28 9.79 3.78 3.60
CA GLN A 28 9.33 3.42 2.26
C GLN A 28 10.04 2.17 1.73
N ILE A 29 11.37 2.07 1.88
CA ILE A 29 12.15 0.91 1.44
C ILE A 29 11.69 -0.34 2.19
N VAL A 30 11.67 -0.30 3.54
CA VAL A 30 11.28 -1.45 4.37
C VAL A 30 9.87 -1.93 4.03
N LEU A 31 8.90 -1.01 3.99
CA LEU A 31 7.51 -1.39 3.71
C LEU A 31 7.32 -1.84 2.26
N LYS A 32 8.05 -1.26 1.29
CA LYS A 32 8.00 -1.74 -0.10
C LYS A 32 8.57 -3.15 -0.20
N THR A 33 9.71 -3.43 0.44
CA THR A 33 10.28 -4.78 0.50
C THR A 33 9.29 -5.76 1.14
N LEU A 34 8.72 -5.41 2.31
CA LEU A 34 7.70 -6.22 2.97
C LEU A 34 6.55 -6.56 2.01
N PHE A 35 5.98 -5.55 1.34
CA PHE A 35 4.82 -5.73 0.46
C PHE A 35 5.13 -6.53 -0.80
N GLN A 36 6.40 -6.65 -1.19
CA GLN A 36 6.86 -7.39 -2.38
C GLN A 36 7.23 -8.84 -2.08
N SER A 37 7.75 -9.15 -0.88
CA SER A 37 8.30 -10.48 -0.57
C SER A 37 7.52 -11.27 0.47
N HIS A 38 6.72 -10.64 1.34
CA HIS A 38 6.07 -11.34 2.43
C HIS A 38 4.58 -11.03 2.50
N SER A 39 3.78 -12.05 2.82
CA SER A 39 2.35 -11.89 3.09
C SER A 39 2.14 -11.21 4.43
N ILE A 40 1.36 -10.12 4.48
CA ILE A 40 0.96 -9.51 5.77
C ILE A 40 -0.23 -10.22 6.43
N THR A 41 -0.71 -11.30 5.81
CA THR A 41 -1.80 -12.15 6.33
C THR A 41 -1.33 -13.54 6.68
N LYS A 42 -1.88 -14.08 7.76
CA LYS A 42 -1.55 -15.38 8.35
C LYS A 42 -2.25 -16.55 7.65
N ASP A 43 -3.50 -16.37 7.23
CA ASP A 43 -4.38 -17.46 6.80
C ASP A 43 -5.22 -17.13 5.55
N ARG A 44 -5.97 -18.13 5.05
CA ARG A 44 -6.97 -17.99 3.99
C ARG A 44 -8.06 -16.95 4.31
N GLU A 45 -8.26 -16.65 5.59
CA GLU A 45 -9.22 -15.64 6.07
C GLU A 45 -8.68 -14.20 6.05
N GLU A 46 -7.47 -13.98 5.52
CA GLU A 46 -6.86 -12.65 5.45
C GLU A 46 -6.74 -12.00 6.85
N ALA A 47 -6.50 -12.82 7.87
CA ALA A 47 -6.18 -12.36 9.23
C ALA A 47 -4.80 -11.68 9.20
N VAL A 48 -4.70 -10.46 9.74
CA VAL A 48 -3.44 -9.70 9.75
C VAL A 48 -2.56 -10.24 10.86
N MET A 49 -1.26 -10.38 10.59
CA MET A 49 -0.27 -10.76 11.60
C MET A 49 -0.09 -9.61 12.59
N LEU A 50 -0.84 -9.60 13.70
CA LEU A 50 -0.75 -8.57 14.73
C LEU A 50 0.40 -8.81 15.71
N ASP A 51 0.78 -10.07 15.89
CA ASP A 51 1.88 -10.48 16.78
C ASP A 51 3.27 -10.26 16.15
N GLY A 52 3.32 -9.61 14.99
CA GLY A 52 4.54 -9.43 14.21
C GLY A 52 4.90 -10.64 13.35
N PHE A 53 6.10 -10.59 12.77
CA PHE A 53 6.67 -11.68 11.97
C PHE A 53 7.70 -12.49 12.77
N SER A 54 8.10 -13.63 12.23
CA SER A 54 9.25 -14.38 12.76
C SER A 54 10.55 -13.58 12.65
N ASP A 55 11.50 -13.86 13.54
CA ASP A 55 12.86 -13.26 13.48
C ASP A 55 13.54 -13.51 12.13
N THR A 56 13.29 -14.68 11.53
CA THR A 56 13.79 -15.00 10.19
C THR A 56 13.26 -14.05 9.12
N THR A 57 12.01 -13.62 9.22
CA THR A 57 11.38 -12.68 8.28
C THR A 57 11.99 -11.29 8.43
N TYR A 58 12.16 -10.81 9.68
CA TYR A 58 12.80 -9.52 9.92
C TYR A 58 14.24 -9.49 9.41
N ARG A 59 14.99 -10.57 9.63
CA ARG A 59 16.35 -10.73 9.11
C ARG A 59 16.38 -10.74 7.58
N GLN A 60 15.45 -11.45 6.93
CA GLN A 60 15.34 -11.48 5.47
C GLN A 60 15.07 -10.08 4.89
N ILE A 61 14.13 -9.33 5.48
CA ILE A 61 13.80 -7.97 5.04
C ILE A 61 14.99 -7.02 5.29
N SER A 62 15.68 -7.16 6.43
CA SER A 62 16.92 -6.44 6.75
C SER A 62 17.99 -6.65 5.68
N MET A 63 18.23 -7.89 5.26
CA MET A 63 19.16 -8.23 4.18
C MET A 63 18.71 -7.66 2.83
N ASP A 64 17.45 -7.87 2.44
CA ASP A 64 16.89 -7.43 1.16
C ASP A 64 16.87 -5.89 1.02
N SER A 65 16.62 -5.19 2.12
CA SER A 65 16.56 -3.73 2.16
C SER A 65 17.90 -3.07 2.50
N ASN A 66 18.88 -3.85 2.95
CA ASN A 66 20.16 -3.37 3.50
C ASN A 66 19.95 -2.36 4.64
N ILE A 67 19.03 -2.63 5.56
CA ILE A 67 18.68 -1.78 6.71
C ILE A 67 18.81 -2.62 7.98
N GLN A 68 19.31 -2.03 9.07
CA GLN A 68 19.52 -2.75 10.33
C GLN A 68 18.22 -3.37 10.87
N GLU A 69 18.31 -4.62 11.35
CA GLU A 69 17.14 -5.44 11.73
C GLU A 69 16.25 -4.77 12.80
N PHE A 70 16.83 -4.07 13.77
CA PHE A 70 16.05 -3.39 14.80
C PHE A 70 15.14 -2.28 14.23
N LEU A 71 15.63 -1.53 13.22
CA LEU A 71 14.84 -0.50 12.54
C LEU A 71 13.74 -1.11 11.68
N VAL A 72 14.07 -2.21 11.00
CA VAL A 72 13.09 -2.98 10.21
C VAL A 72 11.94 -3.43 11.11
N ARG A 73 12.27 -4.02 12.27
CA ARG A 73 11.30 -4.45 13.27
C ARG A 73 10.44 -3.28 13.74
N GLU A 74 11.05 -2.18 14.19
CA GLU A 74 10.32 -1.00 14.68
C GLU A 74 9.35 -0.45 13.61
N ILE A 75 9.81 -0.32 12.37
CA ILE A 75 8.99 0.20 11.25
C ILE A 75 7.80 -0.73 10.96
N ILE A 76 8.04 -2.03 10.90
CA ILE A 76 7.01 -3.02 10.57
C ILE A 76 5.99 -3.13 11.70
N GLU A 77 6.42 -3.25 12.95
CA GLU A 77 5.52 -3.34 14.11
C GLU A 77 4.65 -2.09 14.23
N LYS A 78 5.24 -0.90 14.08
CA LYS A 78 4.50 0.36 14.05
C LYS A 78 3.50 0.42 12.90
N PHE A 79 3.87 -0.06 11.72
CA PHE A 79 2.97 -0.16 10.58
C PHE A 79 1.80 -1.12 10.87
N LEU A 80 2.07 -2.33 11.36
CA LEU A 80 1.04 -3.34 11.67
C LEU A 80 0.04 -2.83 12.71
N PHE A 81 0.53 -2.14 13.74
CA PHE A 81 -0.30 -1.48 14.74
C PHE A 81 -1.23 -0.44 14.09
N GLN A 82 -0.68 0.53 13.34
CA GLN A 82 -1.47 1.55 12.65
C GLN A 82 -2.45 0.95 11.64
N PHE A 83 -2.03 -0.09 10.93
CA PHE A 83 -2.83 -0.77 9.94
C PHE A 83 -4.02 -1.49 10.57
N ASN A 84 -3.86 -2.08 11.75
CA ASN A 84 -4.97 -2.70 12.49
C ASN A 84 -6.08 -1.69 12.83
N TYR A 85 -5.72 -0.49 13.31
CA TYR A 85 -6.71 0.58 13.54
C TYR A 85 -7.38 1.00 12.24
N PHE A 86 -6.60 1.16 11.18
CA PHE A 86 -7.13 1.54 9.87
C PHE A 86 -8.09 0.48 9.31
N ARG A 87 -7.80 -0.80 9.50
CA ARG A 87 -8.67 -1.90 9.09
C ARG A 87 -9.97 -1.92 9.88
N ARG A 88 -9.91 -1.74 11.20
CA ARG A 88 -11.11 -1.61 12.05
C ARG A 88 -11.99 -0.45 11.57
N PHE A 89 -11.37 0.67 11.20
CA PHE A 89 -12.07 1.81 10.60
C PHE A 89 -12.78 1.43 9.28
N TRP A 90 -12.15 0.69 8.36
CA TRP A 90 -12.84 0.26 7.12
C TRP A 90 -14.02 -0.65 7.40
N LYS A 91 -13.89 -1.59 8.34
CA LYS A 91 -14.96 -2.52 8.69
C LYS A 91 -16.15 -1.83 9.35
N SER A 92 -15.90 -0.84 10.21
CA SER A 92 -16.96 -0.10 10.91
C SER A 92 -17.54 1.06 10.11
N SER A 93 -16.76 1.62 9.18
CA SER A 93 -17.23 2.74 8.36
C SER A 93 -18.08 2.24 7.20
N HIS A 94 -19.40 2.33 7.36
CA HIS A 94 -20.31 2.29 6.22
C HIS A 94 -20.11 3.55 5.37
N ILE A 95 -19.10 3.56 4.50
CA ILE A 95 -18.91 4.69 3.60
C ILE A 95 -20.02 4.65 2.55
N GLN A 96 -21.12 5.32 2.87
CA GLN A 96 -22.29 5.40 2.02
C GLN A 96 -21.99 6.16 0.73
N TRP A 97 -22.59 5.64 -0.34
CA TRP A 97 -22.60 6.22 -1.66
C TRP A 97 -23.40 7.51 -1.65
N SER A 98 -22.72 8.64 -1.84
CA SER A 98 -23.45 9.83 -2.30
C SER A 98 -23.51 9.76 -3.82
N HIS A 99 -24.69 9.90 -4.41
CA HIS A 99 -24.90 9.90 -5.87
C HIS A 99 -24.10 10.98 -6.62
N ARG A 100 -23.52 11.96 -5.93
CA ARG A 100 -22.64 12.97 -6.53
C ARG A 100 -21.25 12.39 -6.82
N GLN A 101 -20.98 12.10 -8.09
CA GLN A 101 -19.71 11.55 -8.59
C GLN A 101 -18.47 12.34 -8.10
N ASN A 102 -18.52 13.67 -8.11
CA ASN A 102 -17.42 14.52 -7.62
C ASN A 102 -17.09 14.27 -6.13
N ARG A 103 -18.09 13.92 -5.30
CA ARG A 103 -17.87 13.56 -3.89
C ARG A 103 -17.20 12.20 -3.77
N ILE A 104 -17.50 11.24 -4.66
CA ILE A 104 -16.83 9.94 -4.70
C ILE A 104 -15.35 10.12 -5.05
N TYR A 105 -15.03 10.84 -6.14
CA TYR A 105 -13.65 11.13 -6.52
C TYR A 105 -12.86 11.76 -5.35
N SER A 106 -13.45 12.75 -4.70
CA SER A 106 -12.83 13.46 -3.58
C SER A 106 -12.57 12.54 -2.39
N LYS A 107 -13.55 11.69 -2.02
CA LYS A 107 -13.40 10.68 -0.97
C LYS A 107 -12.29 9.68 -1.31
N VAL A 108 -12.29 9.11 -2.52
CA VAL A 108 -11.26 8.14 -2.94
C VAL A 108 -9.88 8.79 -2.90
N ARG A 109 -9.74 10.04 -3.34
CA ARG A 109 -8.47 10.77 -3.27
C ARG A 109 -7.99 10.99 -1.82
N ILE A 110 -8.89 11.34 -0.90
CA ILE A 110 -8.56 11.51 0.52
C ILE A 110 -8.06 10.18 1.10
N TYR A 111 -8.79 9.09 0.87
CA TYR A 111 -8.39 7.78 1.37
C TYR A 111 -7.12 7.26 0.70
N LEU A 112 -6.89 7.56 -0.59
CA LEU A 112 -5.63 7.24 -1.27
C LEU A 112 -4.45 7.93 -0.57
N HIS A 113 -4.63 9.19 -0.14
CA HIS A 113 -3.60 9.90 0.63
C HIS A 113 -3.35 9.25 2.00
N LYS A 114 -4.42 8.89 2.73
CA LYS A 114 -4.32 8.22 4.03
C LYS A 114 -3.61 6.87 3.91
N VAL A 115 -3.97 6.09 2.89
CA VAL A 115 -3.33 4.81 2.57
C VAL A 115 -1.85 5.02 2.25
N TYR A 116 -1.50 6.01 1.43
CA TYR A 116 -0.10 6.31 1.13
C TYR A 116 0.69 6.73 2.37
N LYS A 117 0.08 7.51 3.27
CA LYS A 117 0.70 7.88 4.55
C LYS A 117 0.90 6.65 5.46
N LEU A 118 0.02 5.66 5.40
CA LEU A 118 0.11 4.41 6.17
C LEU A 118 1.14 3.43 5.57
N ALA A 119 1.13 3.25 4.25
CA ALA A 119 2.01 2.36 3.52
C ALA A 119 2.49 3.05 2.23
N PRO A 120 3.63 3.77 2.26
CA PRO A 120 4.17 4.49 1.11
C PRO A 120 4.84 3.56 0.09
N VAL A 121 4.16 2.50 -0.34
CA VAL A 121 4.73 1.41 -1.15
C VAL A 121 4.52 1.59 -2.67
N PHE A 122 3.79 2.63 -3.07
CA PHE A 122 3.46 2.94 -4.47
C PHE A 122 3.70 4.42 -4.77
N ASP A 123 3.93 4.78 -6.04
CA ASP A 123 4.08 6.17 -6.46
C ASP A 123 2.75 6.94 -6.30
N TYR A 124 2.69 7.81 -5.29
CA TYR A 124 1.50 8.60 -5.01
C TYR A 124 1.14 9.59 -6.12
N SER A 125 2.13 10.17 -6.80
CA SER A 125 1.89 11.12 -7.89
C SER A 125 1.18 10.42 -9.05
N ARG A 126 1.71 9.26 -9.44
CA ARG A 126 1.12 8.41 -10.48
C ARG A 126 -0.22 7.84 -10.06
N ALA A 127 -0.39 7.44 -8.80
CA ALA A 127 -1.66 6.96 -8.28
C ALA A 127 -2.77 8.01 -8.40
N LYS A 128 -2.49 9.30 -8.18
CA LYS A 128 -3.48 10.37 -8.41
C LYS A 128 -3.89 10.47 -9.88
N THR A 129 -2.96 10.31 -10.80
CA THR A 129 -3.24 10.32 -12.25
C THR A 129 -4.08 9.11 -12.63
N ASN A 130 -3.68 7.92 -12.18
CA ASN A 130 -4.42 6.67 -12.40
C ASN A 130 -5.83 6.75 -11.82
N LEU A 131 -6.02 7.36 -10.65
CA LEU A 131 -7.35 7.59 -10.07
C LEU A 131 -8.24 8.44 -11.00
N LYS A 132 -7.71 9.53 -11.59
CA LYS A 132 -8.48 10.35 -12.54
C LYS A 132 -8.91 9.55 -13.77
N ILE A 133 -8.00 8.75 -14.32
CA ILE A 133 -8.26 7.91 -15.49
C ILE A 133 -9.31 6.85 -15.16
N LEU A 134 -9.14 6.16 -14.04
CA LEU A 134 -10.03 5.08 -13.61
C LEU A 134 -11.45 5.59 -13.32
N GLN A 135 -11.58 6.80 -12.79
CA GLN A 135 -12.87 7.43 -12.54
C GLN A 135 -13.63 7.76 -13.84
N ARG A 136 -12.93 8.23 -14.87
CA ARG A 136 -13.52 8.40 -16.21
C ARG A 136 -13.96 7.05 -16.80
N PHE A 137 -13.13 6.02 -16.64
CA PHE A 137 -13.44 4.67 -17.11
C PHE A 137 -14.73 4.13 -16.46
N PHE A 138 -14.88 4.24 -15.13
CA PHE A 138 -16.07 3.82 -14.41
C PHE A 138 -17.33 4.58 -14.83
N GLN A 139 -17.19 5.88 -15.09
CA GLN A 139 -18.28 6.70 -15.61
C GLN A 139 -18.73 6.24 -17.01
N ILE A 140 -17.81 6.03 -17.93
CA ILE A 140 -18.11 5.58 -19.31
C ILE A 140 -18.67 4.15 -19.31
N SER A 141 -18.14 3.29 -18.44
CA SER A 141 -18.58 1.89 -18.32
C SER A 141 -19.84 1.71 -17.49
N SER A 142 -20.46 2.79 -17.00
CA SER A 142 -21.69 2.79 -16.20
C SER A 142 -21.65 1.84 -14.99
N PHE A 143 -20.49 1.68 -14.35
CA PHE A 143 -20.31 0.84 -13.17
C PHE A 143 -19.38 1.48 -12.15
N TRP A 144 -19.74 1.39 -10.86
CA TRP A 144 -18.99 2.00 -9.75
C TRP A 144 -18.63 0.94 -8.70
N PRO A 145 -17.39 0.41 -8.70
CA PRO A 145 -16.93 -0.51 -7.67
C PRO A 145 -16.76 0.23 -6.33
N ARG A 146 -16.85 -0.49 -5.20
CA ARG A 146 -16.68 0.07 -3.84
C ARG A 146 -15.39 0.89 -3.71
N ILE A 147 -15.37 1.91 -2.86
CA ILE A 147 -14.18 2.76 -2.64
C ILE A 147 -12.93 1.92 -2.37
N SER A 148 -13.07 0.86 -1.56
CA SER A 148 -11.94 -0.04 -1.28
C SER A 148 -11.41 -0.73 -2.53
N THR A 149 -12.31 -1.23 -3.38
CA THR A 149 -11.96 -1.81 -4.68
C THR A 149 -11.34 -0.79 -5.64
N GLN A 150 -11.86 0.44 -5.70
CA GLN A 150 -11.28 1.49 -6.53
C GLN A 150 -9.85 1.83 -6.10
N LEU A 151 -9.63 1.99 -4.79
CA LEU A 151 -8.31 2.25 -4.21
C LEU A 151 -7.34 1.10 -4.50
N ALA A 152 -7.76 -0.15 -4.30
CA ALA A 152 -6.96 -1.33 -4.61
C ALA A 152 -6.57 -1.36 -6.10
N MET A 153 -7.51 -1.06 -7.01
CA MET A 153 -7.23 -0.98 -8.44
C MET A 153 -6.28 0.15 -8.81
N VAL A 154 -6.40 1.31 -8.18
CA VAL A 154 -5.47 2.42 -8.41
C VAL A 154 -4.05 2.04 -8.01
N ILE A 155 -3.87 1.41 -6.85
CA ILE A 155 -2.56 0.97 -6.37
C ILE A 155 -1.99 -0.10 -7.29
N TYR A 156 -2.81 -1.09 -7.65
CA TYR A 156 -2.44 -2.16 -8.57
C TYR A 156 -1.96 -1.63 -9.94
N LEU A 157 -2.74 -0.76 -10.59
CA LEU A 157 -2.35 -0.13 -11.85
C LEU A 157 -1.08 0.72 -11.74
N THR A 158 -0.88 1.35 -10.59
CA THR A 158 0.31 2.15 -10.32
C THR A 158 1.55 1.29 -10.24
N ASP A 159 1.45 0.16 -9.54
CA ASP A 159 2.53 -0.80 -9.39
C ASP A 159 2.84 -1.54 -10.70
N LEU A 160 1.83 -1.96 -11.46
CA LEU A 160 2.01 -2.57 -12.78
C LEU A 160 2.86 -1.69 -13.70
N LYS A 161 2.59 -0.37 -13.70
CA LYS A 161 3.29 0.61 -14.54
C LYS A 161 4.59 1.12 -13.93
N ASP A 162 4.94 0.74 -12.70
CA ASP A 162 6.22 1.10 -12.10
C ASP A 162 7.37 0.41 -12.84
N LYS A 163 8.14 1.21 -13.61
CA LYS A 163 9.30 0.77 -14.36
C LYS A 163 10.56 0.71 -13.49
N LEU A 164 10.56 1.38 -12.34
CA LEU A 164 11.71 1.46 -11.45
C LEU A 164 11.79 0.24 -10.53
N SER A 165 10.65 -0.42 -10.26
CA SER A 165 10.63 -1.62 -9.43
C SER A 165 10.73 -2.89 -10.25
N LYS A 166 11.74 -3.71 -9.92
CA LYS A 166 11.94 -5.05 -10.50
C LYS A 166 10.92 -6.08 -9.97
N LYS A 167 10.43 -5.90 -8.74
CA LYS A 167 9.44 -6.77 -8.11
C LYS A 167 8.11 -6.03 -8.01
N LYS A 168 7.00 -6.73 -8.24
CA LYS A 168 5.64 -6.19 -8.06
C LYS A 168 5.16 -6.42 -6.64
N LEU A 169 4.28 -5.55 -6.17
CA LEU A 169 3.61 -5.73 -4.89
C LEU A 169 2.73 -6.99 -4.97
N LEU A 170 2.70 -7.76 -3.88
CA LEU A 170 1.81 -8.91 -3.80
C LEU A 170 0.35 -8.43 -3.82
N MET A 171 -0.45 -8.94 -4.76
CA MET A 171 -1.86 -8.51 -4.91
C MET A 171 -2.66 -8.69 -3.61
N GLN A 172 -2.39 -9.75 -2.85
CA GLN A 172 -3.02 -9.97 -1.55
C GLN A 172 -2.72 -8.84 -0.56
N ASN A 173 -1.51 -8.32 -0.53
CA ASN A 173 -1.13 -7.22 0.36
C ASN A 173 -1.84 -5.92 -0.04
N ILE A 174 -1.98 -5.65 -1.35
CA ILE A 174 -2.77 -4.51 -1.86
C ILE A 174 -4.23 -4.64 -1.42
N ARG A 175 -4.83 -5.83 -1.58
CA ARG A 175 -6.24 -6.08 -1.24
C ARG A 175 -6.49 -5.89 0.25
N VAL A 176 -5.65 -6.51 1.08
CA VAL A 176 -5.75 -6.48 2.54
C VAL A 176 -5.58 -5.07 3.09
N LEU A 177 -4.64 -4.28 2.53
CA LEU A 177 -4.40 -2.88 2.94
C LEU A 177 -5.66 -2.01 2.88
N ILE A 178 -6.62 -2.36 2.01
CA ILE A 178 -7.81 -1.56 1.72
C ILE A 178 -9.10 -2.30 2.12
N ASP A 179 -9.02 -3.48 2.75
CA ASP A 179 -10.19 -4.31 3.06
C ASP A 179 -11.03 -4.62 1.80
N CYS A 180 -10.33 -4.96 0.70
CA CYS A 180 -10.93 -5.34 -0.57
C CYS A 180 -10.96 -6.87 -0.72
N SER A 181 -12.15 -7.46 -0.85
CA SER A 181 -12.26 -8.91 -1.06
C SER A 181 -11.63 -9.36 -2.39
N ALA A 182 -11.12 -10.60 -2.42
CA ALA A 182 -10.57 -11.21 -3.63
C ALA A 182 -11.57 -11.15 -4.79
N TYR A 183 -12.82 -11.55 -4.52
CA TYR A 183 -13.90 -11.53 -5.50
C TYR A 183 -14.13 -10.14 -6.11
N ALA A 184 -14.28 -9.10 -5.28
CA ALA A 184 -14.55 -7.76 -5.77
C ALA A 184 -13.37 -7.20 -6.61
N PHE A 185 -12.15 -7.53 -6.19
CA PHE A 185 -10.94 -7.19 -6.93
C PHE A 185 -10.92 -7.89 -8.30
N TYR A 186 -10.95 -9.22 -8.34
CA TYR A 186 -10.86 -9.97 -9.60
C TYR A 186 -12.04 -9.70 -10.54
N ARG A 187 -13.27 -9.53 -10.02
CA ARG A 187 -14.41 -9.11 -10.84
C ARG A 187 -14.15 -7.78 -11.54
N THR A 188 -13.63 -6.79 -10.81
CA THR A 188 -13.33 -5.47 -11.40
C THR A 188 -12.16 -5.55 -12.39
N LYS A 189 -11.14 -6.37 -12.10
CA LYS A 189 -10.01 -6.62 -13.01
C LYS A 189 -10.51 -7.25 -14.32
N ASN A 190 -11.38 -8.26 -14.25
CA ASN A 190 -11.93 -8.92 -15.43
C ASN A 190 -12.76 -7.97 -16.29
N ILE A 191 -13.61 -7.13 -15.68
CA ILE A 191 -14.32 -6.07 -16.41
C ILE A 191 -13.34 -5.15 -17.14
N MET A 192 -12.21 -4.78 -16.52
CA MET A 192 -11.19 -3.96 -17.16
C MET A 192 -10.47 -4.69 -18.31
N ILE A 193 -10.28 -6.00 -18.22
CA ILE A 193 -9.73 -6.83 -19.31
C ILE A 193 -10.73 -6.91 -20.47
N GLU A 194 -12.00 -7.22 -20.19
CA GLU A 194 -13.09 -7.29 -21.18
C GLU A 194 -13.25 -5.97 -21.94
N LYS A 195 -13.01 -4.84 -21.27
CA LYS A 195 -13.06 -3.49 -21.86
C LYS A 195 -11.74 -3.03 -22.48
N GLY A 196 -10.72 -3.88 -22.55
CA GLY A 196 -9.43 -3.59 -23.19
C GLY A 196 -8.52 -2.62 -22.43
N VAL A 197 -8.79 -2.36 -21.14
CA VAL A 197 -7.95 -1.48 -20.29
C VAL A 197 -6.73 -2.23 -19.76
N LEU A 198 -6.86 -3.54 -19.55
CA LEU A 198 -5.82 -4.46 -19.09
C LEU A 198 -5.68 -5.62 -20.07
N LYS A 199 -4.49 -6.23 -20.13
CA LYS A 199 -4.24 -7.47 -20.86
C LYS A 199 -4.58 -8.69 -19.99
N GLN A 200 -4.87 -9.84 -20.60
CA GLN A 200 -5.14 -11.08 -19.85
C GLN A 200 -4.01 -11.50 -18.91
N ASN A 201 -2.76 -11.21 -19.28
CA ASN A 201 -1.57 -11.55 -18.49
C ASN A 201 -1.18 -10.46 -17.47
N GLU A 202 -1.96 -9.38 -17.37
CA GLU A 202 -1.82 -8.33 -16.35
C GLU A 202 -2.77 -8.60 -15.17
#